data_AF-A0A381Y0G4-F1
#
_entry.id   AF-A0A381Y0G4-F1
#
_cell.length_a   1.000
_cell.length_b   1.000
_cell.length_c   1.000
_cell.angle_alpha   90.00
_cell.angle_beta   90.00
_cell.angle_gamma   90.00
#
_symmetry.space_group_name_H-M   'P 1'
#
loop_
_entity.id
_entity.type
_entity.pdbx_description
1 polymer ?
#
loop_
_entity_poly.entity_id
_entity_poly.type
_entity_poly.pdbx_seq_one_letter_code
_entity_poly.pdbx_strand_id
1 'polypeptide(L)'
;MNVQRTLTLSCILVVPLLGMGADSVQAKDPRIATYAALIPGGGQVYNGRLIKALAVVTLEGLALGSWLENSDLYDSYDPDDDTRFPLRKHRYLEKRNKYAWWVGFIYVYGMIDALVDAHLSPFTEVMGSSMGSKQKNGEENE
;
A
#
# COMPACT_ATOMS: atom_id res chain seq x y z
N MET A 1 -18.58 25.76 16.46
CA MET A 1 -17.92 25.90 15.14
C MET A 1 -16.75 24.93 15.09
N ASN A 2 -16.56 24.21 13.96
CA ASN A 2 -15.29 23.64 13.45
C ASN A 2 -15.27 22.16 13.01
N VAL A 3 -16.39 21.44 12.90
CA VAL A 3 -16.38 20.13 12.20
C VAL A 3 -16.28 20.29 10.68
N GLN A 4 -16.87 21.35 10.10
CA GLN A 4 -16.72 21.66 8.67
C GLN A 4 -15.32 22.16 8.27
N ARG A 5 -14.53 22.70 9.21
CA ARG A 5 -13.18 23.22 8.92
C ARG A 5 -12.11 22.13 8.94
N THR A 6 -12.27 21.08 9.75
CA THR A 6 -11.37 19.91 9.73
C THR A 6 -11.60 19.04 8.49
N LEU A 7 -12.85 18.89 8.05
CA LEU A 7 -13.18 18.14 6.83
C LEU A 7 -12.66 18.80 5.55
N THR A 8 -12.65 20.14 5.49
CA THR A 8 -12.12 20.88 4.32
C THR A 8 -10.60 20.92 4.27
N LEU A 9 -9.90 20.93 5.42
CA LEU A 9 -8.44 20.83 5.48
C LEU A 9 -7.92 19.42 5.14
N SER A 10 -8.68 18.36 5.46
CA SER A 10 -8.33 16.99 5.06
C SER A 10 -8.42 16.79 3.54
N CYS A 11 -9.34 17.47 2.85
CA CYS A 11 -9.45 17.35 1.39
C CYS A 11 -8.33 18.05 0.62
N ILE A 12 -7.76 19.14 1.14
CA ILE A 12 -6.72 19.91 0.43
C ILE A 12 -5.36 19.18 0.41
N LEU A 13 -5.10 18.27 1.36
CA LEU A 13 -3.89 17.44 1.37
C LEU A 13 -4.01 16.16 0.50
N VAL A 14 -5.22 15.73 0.17
CA VAL A 14 -5.46 14.51 -0.64
C VAL A 14 -5.40 14.79 -2.15
N VAL A 15 -5.77 15.99 -2.59
CA VAL A 15 -5.89 16.34 -4.02
C VAL A 15 -4.55 16.47 -4.77
N PRO A 16 -3.43 16.97 -4.21
CA PRO A 16 -2.16 17.03 -4.95
C PRO A 16 -1.53 15.65 -5.14
N LEU A 17 -1.95 14.64 -4.39
CA LEU A 17 -1.38 13.29 -4.45
C LEU A 17 -1.89 12.45 -5.65
N LEU A 18 -2.95 12.91 -6.31
CA LEU A 18 -3.56 12.23 -7.47
C LEU A 18 -2.98 12.69 -8.82
N GLY A 19 -2.07 13.67 -8.81
CA GLY A 19 -1.67 14.40 -10.02
C GLY A 19 -0.31 14.06 -10.64
N MET A 20 0.50 13.16 -10.06
CA MET A 20 1.81 12.84 -10.64
C MET A 20 1.71 11.63 -11.56
N GLY A 21 1.44 11.90 -12.84
CA GLY A 21 1.74 10.98 -13.93
C GLY A 21 3.23 10.69 -13.92
N ALA A 22 3.60 9.48 -13.50
CA ALA A 22 4.98 9.01 -13.57
C ALA A 22 5.25 8.56 -15.00
N ASP A 23 5.63 9.51 -15.85
CA ASP A 23 6.30 9.23 -17.11
C ASP A 23 7.79 9.01 -16.79
N SER A 24 8.21 7.76 -16.73
CA SER A 24 9.64 7.40 -16.70
C SER A 24 9.80 5.99 -17.23
N VAL A 25 9.94 5.90 -18.55
CA VAL A 25 10.44 4.73 -19.28
C VAL A 25 11.88 4.46 -18.84
N GLN A 26 12.04 3.57 -17.87
CA GLN A 26 13.32 2.92 -17.59
C GLN A 26 13.02 1.45 -17.42
N ALA A 27 13.61 0.60 -18.26
CA ALA A 27 13.49 -0.85 -18.14
C ALA A 27 14.02 -1.27 -16.77
N LYS A 28 13.11 -1.60 -15.85
CA LYS A 28 13.43 -1.85 -14.45
C LYS A 28 13.75 -3.32 -14.24
N ASP A 29 14.91 -3.60 -13.67
CA ASP A 29 15.35 -4.97 -13.37
C ASP A 29 14.40 -5.62 -12.34
N PRO A 30 13.75 -6.76 -12.66
CA PRO A 30 12.84 -7.47 -11.76
C PRO A 30 13.47 -7.90 -10.43
N ARG A 31 14.80 -8.05 -10.40
CA ARG A 31 15.54 -8.47 -9.19
C ARG A 31 15.62 -7.37 -8.14
N ILE A 32 15.70 -6.10 -8.56
CA ILE A 32 15.71 -4.97 -7.62
C ILE A 32 14.29 -4.69 -7.10
N ALA A 33 13.26 -4.91 -7.93
CA ALA A 33 11.86 -4.85 -7.51
C ALA A 33 11.53 -5.82 -6.37
N THR A 34 12.09 -7.03 -6.44
CA THR A 34 11.89 -8.08 -5.44
C THR A 34 12.60 -7.78 -4.13
N TYR A 35 13.84 -7.27 -4.17
CA TYR A 35 14.49 -6.77 -2.95
C TYR A 35 13.79 -5.53 -2.37
N ALA A 36 13.28 -4.63 -3.21
CA ALA A 36 12.50 -3.47 -2.75
C ALA A 36 11.12 -3.86 -2.18
N ALA A 37 10.53 -4.97 -2.63
CA ALA A 37 9.26 -5.49 -2.13
C ALA A 37 9.33 -6.08 -0.71
N LEU A 38 10.53 -6.39 -0.21
CA LEU A 38 10.72 -6.78 1.20
C LEU A 38 10.40 -5.64 2.17
N ILE A 39 10.52 -4.40 1.70
CA ILE A 39 10.05 -3.24 2.44
C ILE A 39 8.59 -3.03 2.06
N PRO A 40 7.68 -2.92 3.01
CA PRO A 40 6.27 -2.69 2.71
C PRO A 40 6.08 -1.44 1.84
N GLY A 41 5.42 -1.63 0.69
CA GLY A 41 5.25 -0.60 -0.34
C GLY A 41 6.46 -0.32 -1.25
N GLY A 42 7.67 -0.77 -0.89
CA GLY A 42 8.89 -0.48 -1.65
C GLY A 42 8.91 -1.07 -3.06
N GLY A 43 8.36 -2.27 -3.24
CA GLY A 43 8.23 -2.91 -4.55
C GLY A 43 7.27 -2.16 -5.49
N GLN A 44 6.22 -1.54 -4.93
CA GLN A 44 5.26 -0.74 -5.69
C GLN A 44 5.82 0.62 -6.10
N VAL A 45 6.62 1.25 -5.22
CA VAL A 45 7.39 2.47 -5.55
C VAL A 45 8.37 2.16 -6.67
N TYR A 46 9.09 1.03 -6.58
CA TYR A 46 9.99 0.60 -7.63
C TYR A 46 9.25 0.33 -8.95
N ASN A 47 8.07 -0.31 -8.95
CA ASN A 47 7.28 -0.53 -10.16
C ASN A 47 6.60 0.75 -10.72
N GLY A 48 6.83 1.93 -10.13
CA GLY A 48 6.24 3.20 -10.57
C GLY A 48 4.75 3.35 -10.20
N ARG A 49 4.19 2.41 -9.42
CA ARG A 49 2.79 2.39 -9.02
C ARG A 49 2.60 3.03 -7.65
N LEU A 50 2.81 4.35 -7.57
CA LEU A 50 2.80 5.11 -6.31
C LEU A 50 1.45 5.06 -5.56
N ILE A 51 0.32 5.06 -6.29
CA ILE A 51 -1.01 4.97 -5.66
C ILE A 51 -1.18 3.63 -4.93
N LYS A 52 -0.73 2.53 -5.55
CA LYS A 52 -0.76 1.20 -4.92
C LYS A 52 0.18 1.14 -3.73
N ALA A 53 1.39 1.69 -3.87
CA ALA A 53 2.36 1.76 -2.77
C ALA A 53 1.77 2.47 -1.56
N LEU A 54 1.16 3.64 -1.78
CA LEU A 54 0.53 4.40 -0.73
C LEU A 54 -0.61 3.62 -0.07
N ALA A 55 -1.48 2.99 -0.86
CA ALA A 55 -2.62 2.23 -0.34
C ALA A 55 -2.16 1.07 0.56
N VAL A 56 -1.12 0.32 0.15
CA VAL A 56 -0.56 -0.77 0.94
C VAL A 56 0.06 -0.24 2.24
N VAL A 57 0.90 0.79 2.15
CA VAL A 57 1.58 1.38 3.33
C VAL A 57 0.58 1.98 4.32
N THR A 58 -0.46 2.67 3.84
CA THR A 58 -1.50 3.22 4.74
C THR A 58 -2.30 2.10 5.40
N LEU A 59 -2.70 1.07 4.65
CA LEU A 59 -3.44 -0.06 5.21
C LEU A 59 -2.62 -0.82 6.28
N GLU A 60 -1.35 -1.07 5.98
CA GLU A 60 -0.41 -1.70 6.91
C GLU A 60 -0.14 -0.83 8.13
N GLY A 61 0.08 0.47 7.94
CA GLY A 61 0.26 1.43 9.03
C GLY A 61 -0.93 1.49 9.98
N LEU A 62 -2.16 1.45 9.46
CA LEU A 62 -3.38 1.39 10.27
C LEU A 62 -3.51 0.06 11.04
N ALA A 63 -3.17 -1.06 10.40
CA ALA A 63 -3.20 -2.38 11.03
C ALA A 63 -2.13 -2.50 12.13
N LEU A 64 -0.91 -2.01 11.87
CA LEU A 64 0.19 -1.94 12.84
C LEU A 64 -0.14 -1.00 14.00
N GLY A 65 -0.65 0.19 13.71
CA GLY A 65 -1.08 1.14 14.75
C GLY A 65 -2.15 0.54 15.66
N SER A 66 -3.15 -0.12 15.06
CA SER A 66 -4.17 -0.84 15.82
C SER A 66 -3.56 -1.99 16.63
N TRP A 67 -2.61 -2.72 16.09
CA TRP A 67 -1.94 -3.79 16.82
C TRP A 67 -1.16 -3.27 18.03
N LEU A 68 -0.35 -2.23 17.85
CA LEU A 68 0.46 -1.60 18.90
C LEU A 68 -0.42 -1.03 20.01
N GLU A 69 -1.46 -0.27 19.66
CA GLU A 69 -2.40 0.29 20.63
C GLU A 69 -3.09 -0.81 21.46
N ASN A 70 -3.57 -1.88 20.80
CA ASN A 70 -4.20 -2.98 21.52
C ASN A 70 -3.20 -3.84 22.30
N SER A 71 -1.93 -3.85 21.93
CA SER A 71 -0.86 -4.50 22.71
C SER A 71 -0.56 -3.68 23.96
N ASP A 72 -0.39 -2.37 23.84
CA ASP A 72 -0.16 -1.46 24.97
C ASP A 72 -1.32 -1.53 25.97
N LEU A 73 -2.57 -1.48 25.48
CA LEU A 73 -3.76 -1.59 26.34
C LEU A 73 -3.89 -2.95 27.03
N TYR A 74 -3.36 -4.02 26.44
CA TYR A 74 -3.35 -5.34 27.06
C TYR A 74 -2.26 -5.48 28.12
N ASP A 75 -1.07 -4.96 27.84
CA ASP A 75 0.10 -5.06 28.71
C ASP A 75 -0.01 -4.12 29.93
N SER A 76 -0.56 -2.92 29.73
CA SER A 76 -0.82 -1.93 30.78
C SER A 76 -2.19 -2.07 31.47
N TYR A 77 -2.92 -3.16 31.19
CA TYR A 77 -4.29 -3.34 31.65
C TYR A 77 -4.43 -3.26 33.18
N ASP A 78 -5.29 -2.36 33.63
CA ASP A 78 -5.67 -2.19 35.03
C ASP A 78 -7.19 -2.43 35.19
N PRO A 79 -7.63 -3.40 36.02
CA PRO A 79 -9.05 -3.64 36.26
C PRO A 79 -9.78 -2.51 37.01
N ASP A 80 -9.06 -1.60 37.68
CA ASP A 80 -9.66 -0.53 38.48
C ASP A 80 -9.81 0.80 37.71
N ASP A 81 -9.26 0.90 36.48
CA ASP A 81 -9.34 2.09 35.62
C ASP A 81 -10.30 1.88 34.42
N ASP A 82 -11.60 1.98 34.71
CA ASP A 82 -12.67 1.90 33.70
C ASP A 82 -12.64 3.06 32.67
N THR A 83 -11.92 4.16 32.96
CA THR A 83 -11.83 5.31 32.06
C THR A 83 -10.88 5.01 30.90
N ARG A 84 -9.72 4.43 31.21
CA ARG A 84 -8.73 4.02 30.21
C ARG A 84 -9.07 2.65 29.60
N PHE A 85 -9.67 1.75 30.37
CA PHE A 85 -9.95 0.36 29.97
C PHE A 85 -11.46 0.05 29.99
N PRO A 86 -12.26 0.61 29.07
CA PRO A 86 -13.71 0.36 29.03
C PRO A 86 -14.08 -1.08 28.62
N LEU A 87 -13.11 -1.92 28.26
CA LEU A 87 -13.32 -3.30 27.81
C LEU A 87 -12.58 -4.28 28.73
N ARG A 88 -13.08 -5.51 28.83
CA ARG A 88 -12.38 -6.59 29.55
C ARG A 88 -11.04 -6.91 28.88
N LYS A 89 -10.01 -7.24 29.69
CA LYS A 89 -8.67 -7.65 29.23
C LYS A 89 -8.65 -8.61 28.04
N HIS A 90 -9.54 -9.61 28.07
CA HIS A 90 -9.63 -10.62 27.00
C HIS A 90 -9.92 -10.01 25.62
N ARG A 91 -10.75 -8.96 25.54
CA ARG A 91 -11.08 -8.29 24.28
C ARG A 91 -9.87 -7.61 23.65
N TYR A 92 -8.95 -7.05 24.46
CA TYR A 92 -7.71 -6.47 23.95
C TYR A 92 -6.77 -7.55 23.39
N LEU A 93 -6.73 -8.73 24.02
CA LEU A 93 -5.98 -9.89 23.51
C LEU A 93 -6.53 -10.39 22.17
N GLU A 94 -7.85 -10.48 22.02
CA GLU A 94 -8.48 -10.84 20.74
C GLU A 94 -8.18 -9.80 19.66
N LYS A 95 -8.28 -8.51 20.00
CA LYS A 95 -8.02 -7.40 19.07
C LYS A 95 -6.58 -7.40 18.59
N ARG A 96 -5.58 -7.50 19.48
CA ARG A 96 -4.17 -7.55 19.07
C ARG A 96 -3.90 -8.78 18.19
N ASN A 97 -4.45 -9.97 18.52
CA ASN A 97 -4.24 -11.16 17.70
C ASN A 97 -4.85 -10.99 16.31
N LYS A 98 -6.06 -10.42 16.25
CA LYS A 98 -6.73 -10.11 14.98
C LYS A 98 -5.89 -9.16 14.14
N TYR A 99 -5.40 -8.07 14.71
CA TYR A 99 -4.59 -7.09 13.95
C TYR A 99 -3.21 -7.62 13.58
N ALA A 100 -2.58 -8.45 14.42
CA ALA A 100 -1.33 -9.14 14.07
C ALA A 100 -1.51 -10.02 12.82
N TRP A 101 -2.63 -10.75 12.74
CA TRP A 101 -2.98 -11.51 11.53
C TRP A 101 -3.20 -10.61 10.32
N TRP A 102 -3.92 -9.49 10.48
CA TRP A 102 -4.12 -8.52 9.40
C TRP A 102 -2.81 -7.94 8.88
N VAL A 103 -1.87 -7.58 9.77
CA VAL A 103 -0.53 -7.12 9.39
C VAL A 103 0.17 -8.18 8.53
N GLY A 104 0.15 -9.44 8.95
CA GLY A 104 0.73 -10.54 8.17
C GLY A 104 0.09 -10.71 6.79
N PHE A 105 -1.25 -10.67 6.70
CA PHE A 105 -1.95 -10.77 5.42
C PHE A 105 -1.65 -9.60 4.48
N ILE A 106 -1.67 -8.37 5.00
CA ILE A 106 -1.41 -7.17 4.19
C ILE A 106 0.04 -7.18 3.67
N TYR A 107 0.99 -7.55 4.52
CA TYR A 107 2.40 -7.66 4.14
C TYR A 107 2.60 -8.66 3.00
N VAL A 108 2.09 -9.89 3.15
CA VAL A 108 2.22 -10.94 2.11
C VAL A 108 1.48 -10.53 0.84
N TYR A 109 0.29 -9.94 0.95
CA TYR A 109 -0.49 -9.47 -0.19
C TYR A 109 0.26 -8.38 -0.97
N GLY A 110 0.77 -7.37 -0.28
CA GLY A 110 1.54 -6.28 -0.89
C GLY A 110 2.81 -6.77 -1.59
N MET A 111 3.48 -7.76 -0.99
CA MET A 111 4.64 -8.42 -1.58
C MET A 111 4.27 -9.20 -2.85
N ILE A 112 3.19 -9.99 -2.84
CA ILE A 112 2.72 -10.75 -4.02
C ILE A 112 2.29 -9.80 -5.15
N ASP A 113 1.53 -8.73 -4.86
CA ASP A 113 1.10 -7.76 -5.88
C ASP A 113 2.32 -7.09 -6.54
N ALA A 114 3.32 -6.70 -5.75
CA ALA A 114 4.55 -6.09 -6.27
C ALA A 114 5.39 -7.09 -7.09
N LEU A 115 5.47 -8.34 -6.63
CA LEU A 115 6.17 -9.42 -7.32
C LEU A 115 5.52 -9.71 -8.69
N VAL A 116 4.20 -9.83 -8.72
CA VAL A 116 3.44 -10.06 -9.96
C VAL A 116 3.62 -8.90 -10.93
N ASP A 117 3.52 -7.66 -10.47
CA ASP A 117 3.75 -6.47 -11.31
C ASP A 117 5.18 -6.41 -11.85
N ALA A 118 6.18 -6.79 -11.03
CA ALA A 118 7.57 -6.81 -11.47
C ALA A 118 7.82 -7.90 -12.53
N HIS A 119 7.27 -9.10 -12.34
CA HIS A 119 7.42 -10.21 -13.29
C HIS A 119 6.63 -10.03 -14.59
N LEU A 120 5.54 -9.25 -14.59
CA LEU A 120 4.75 -8.96 -15.79
C LEU A 120 5.30 -7.80 -16.62
N SER A 121 6.14 -6.93 -16.04
CA SER A 121 6.70 -5.78 -16.75
C SER A 121 7.42 -6.11 -18.08
N PRO A 122 8.21 -7.20 -18.21
CA PRO A 122 8.87 -7.54 -19.47
C PRO A 122 7.89 -8.02 -20.54
N PHE A 123 6.80 -8.68 -20.15
CA PHE A 123 5.78 -9.17 -21.08
C PHE A 123 4.98 -8.02 -21.70
N THR A 124 4.62 -7.01 -20.90
CA THR A 124 3.90 -5.83 -21.39
C THR A 124 4.74 -5.00 -22.37
N GLU A 125 6.06 -4.92 -22.15
CA GLU A 125 6.98 -4.20 -23.04
C GLU A 125 7.06 -4.86 -24.44
N VAL A 126 7.15 -6.20 -24.48
CA VAL A 126 7.19 -6.96 -25.74
C VAL A 126 5.87 -6.86 -26.51
N MET A 127 4.73 -6.91 -25.81
CA MET A 127 3.42 -6.77 -26.47
C MET A 127 3.16 -5.34 -26.98
N GLY A 128 3.54 -4.31 -26.22
CA GLY A 128 3.40 -2.92 -26.63
C GLY A 128 4.26 -2.57 -27.85
N SER A 129 5.50 -3.07 -27.90
CA SER A 129 6.41 -2.85 -29.04
C SER A 129 5.94 -3.57 -30.32
N SER A 130 5.36 -4.76 -30.20
CA SER A 130 4.77 -5.51 -31.32
C SER A 130 3.55 -4.80 -31.94
N MET A 131 2.71 -4.16 -31.12
CA MET A 131 1.56 -3.38 -31.63
C MET A 131 1.97 -2.05 -32.28
N GLY A 132 2.91 -1.31 -31.67
CA GLY A 132 3.41 -0.05 -32.23
C GLY A 132 4.18 -0.20 -33.55
N SER A 133 4.85 -1.34 -33.75
CA SER A 133 5.54 -1.67 -35.00
C SER A 133 4.59 -2.14 -36.11
N LYS A 134 3.49 -2.83 -35.78
CA LYS A 134 2.45 -3.19 -36.77
C LYS A 134 1.69 -1.97 -37.30
N GLN A 135 1.48 -0.96 -36.48
CA GLN A 135 0.71 0.22 -36.87
C GLN A 135 1.50 1.14 -37.82
N LYS A 136 2.84 1.21 -37.68
CA LYS A 136 3.71 1.96 -38.60
C LYS A 136 3.85 1.36 -40.00
N ASN A 137 3.68 0.05 -40.17
CA ASN A 137 3.78 -0.60 -41.49
C ASN A 137 2.46 -0.65 -42.28
N GLY A 138 1.35 -0.14 -41.72
CA GLY A 138 0.03 -0.15 -42.37
C GLY A 138 -0.37 1.16 -43.04
N GLU A 139 0.33 2.27 -42.77
CA GLU A 139 -0.01 3.62 -43.26
C GLU A 139 0.91 4.12 -44.39
N GLU A 140 1.88 3.31 -44.85
CA GLU A 140 2.87 3.73 -45.87
C GLU A 140 2.63 3.11 -47.27
N ASN A 141 1.41 2.59 -47.53
CA ASN A 141 1.03 2.10 -48.86
C ASN A 141 -0.30 2.73 -49.31
N GLU A 142 -0.29 4.03 -49.63
CA GLU A 142 -1.27 4.68 -50.53
C GLU A 142 -0.56 5.58 -51.54
#